data_AF-A7RMF9-F1
#
_entry.id   AF-A7RMF9-F1
#
_cell.length_a   1.000
_cell.length_b   1.000
_cell.length_c   1.000
_cell.angle_alpha   90.00
_cell.angle_beta   90.00
_cell.angle_gamma   90.00
#
_symmetry.space_group_name_H-M   'P 1'
#
loop_
_entity.id
_entity.type
_entity.pdbx_description
1 polymer ?
#
loop_
_entity_poly.entity_id
_entity_poly.type
_entity_poly.pdbx_seq_one_letter_code
_entity_poly.pdbx_strand_id
1 'polypeptide(L)'
;MKKYISAVATQGRDKYFEHVKTFSLAFSQDGFRWDDIMELGEKKVFKGNCDHFTPVVNRLPYGVSARFVRFYPITSMYPCMRVEVYGC
;
A
#
# COMPACT_ATOMS: atom_id res chain seq x y z
N MET A 1 -0.44 -19.29 -4.10
CA MET A 1 1.03 -19.40 -4.09
C MET A 1 1.60 -18.13 -3.48
N LYS A 2 2.68 -18.18 -2.69
CA LYS A 2 3.34 -16.97 -2.15
C LYS A 2 4.14 -16.27 -3.27
N LYS A 3 4.24 -14.94 -3.19
CA LYS A 3 4.96 -14.09 -4.15
C LYS A 3 5.92 -13.17 -3.40
N TYR A 4 7.01 -12.76 -4.05
CA TYR A 4 7.93 -11.77 -3.49
C TYR A 4 7.51 -10.38 -3.93
N ILE A 5 7.19 -9.50 -2.98
CA ILE A 5 6.65 -8.16 -3.24
C ILE A 5 7.75 -7.14 -2.95
N SER A 6 7.94 -6.18 -3.86
CA SER A 6 9.01 -5.18 -3.77
C SER A 6 8.52 -3.73 -3.85
N ALA A 7 7.33 -3.50 -4.40
CA ALA A 7 6.73 -2.17 -4.48
C ALA A 7 5.20 -2.25 -4.61
N VAL A 8 4.54 -1.13 -4.39
CA VAL A 8 3.11 -0.93 -4.69
C VAL A 8 2.92 0.38 -5.44
N ALA A 9 1.92 0.46 -6.32
CA ALA A 9 1.39 1.74 -6.80
C ALA A 9 0.03 2.00 -6.20
N THR A 10 -0.26 3.27 -5.91
CA THR A 10 -1.58 3.74 -5.51
C THR A 10 -2.06 4.85 -6.43
N GLN A 11 -3.36 4.89 -6.70
CA GLN A 11 -4.03 5.93 -7.47
C GLN A 11 -5.40 6.20 -6.83
N GLY A 12 -5.89 7.43 -6.91
CA GLY A 12 -7.25 7.75 -6.47
C GLY A 12 -8.30 7.32 -7.49
N ARG A 13 -9.50 7.90 -7.41
CA ARG A 13 -10.59 7.66 -8.37
C ARG A 13 -10.29 8.30 -9.74
N ASP A 14 -10.95 7.84 -10.79
CA ASP A 14 -10.81 8.39 -12.15
C ASP A 14 -11.43 9.78 -12.34
N LYS A 15 -12.57 10.06 -11.70
CA LYS A 15 -13.42 11.24 -12.00
C LYS A 15 -13.50 12.27 -10.89
N TYR A 16 -13.50 11.84 -9.63
CA TYR A 16 -13.67 12.71 -8.47
C TYR A 16 -12.35 12.85 -7.72
N PHE A 17 -12.17 13.98 -7.01
CA PHE A 17 -10.97 14.28 -6.23
C PHE A 17 -10.92 13.46 -4.92
N GLU A 18 -11.01 12.14 -5.05
CA GLU A 18 -11.09 11.14 -3.99
C GLU A 18 -9.83 10.29 -4.04
N HIS A 19 -9.03 10.33 -2.98
CA HIS A 19 -7.75 9.65 -2.91
C HIS A 19 -7.29 9.49 -1.46
N VAL A 20 -6.39 8.54 -1.23
CA VAL A 20 -5.72 8.35 0.04
C VAL A 20 -4.37 9.07 0.03
N LYS A 21 -4.15 9.92 1.03
CA LYS A 21 -2.94 10.75 1.16
C LYS A 21 -1.82 10.00 1.85
N THR A 22 -2.13 9.20 2.87
CA THR A 22 -1.16 8.33 3.54
C THR A 22 -1.79 6.98 3.88
N PHE A 23 -0.97 5.93 3.87
CA PHE A 23 -1.39 4.58 4.17
C PHE A 23 -0.26 3.77 4.81
N SER A 24 -0.60 2.61 5.38
CA SER A 24 0.38 1.58 5.79
C SER A 24 0.01 0.24 5.16
N LEU A 25 0.94 -0.71 5.19
CA LEU A 25 0.75 -2.04 4.63
C LEU A 25 0.96 -3.10 5.72
N ALA A 26 0.17 -4.17 5.65
CA ALA A 26 0.47 -5.42 6.31
C ALA A 26 0.41 -6.60 5.33
N PHE A 27 1.16 -7.63 5.66
CA PHE A 27 1.34 -8.81 4.83
C PHE A 27 1.01 -10.07 5.62
N SER A 28 0.57 -11.11 4.92
CA SER A 28 0.26 -12.40 5.55
C SER A 28 0.52 -13.58 4.62
N GLN A 29 0.86 -14.73 5.22
CA GLN A 29 0.90 -16.02 4.53
C GLN A 29 -0.44 -16.75 4.56
N ASP A 30 -1.21 -16.57 5.63
CA ASP A 30 -2.38 -17.38 5.97
C ASP A 30 -3.70 -16.61 5.98
N GLY A 31 -3.64 -15.27 5.98
CA GLY A 31 -4.80 -14.37 6.06
C GLY A 31 -5.28 -14.09 7.49
N PHE A 32 -4.69 -14.73 8.50
CA PHE A 32 -5.07 -14.61 9.91
C PHE A 32 -4.05 -13.80 10.72
N ARG A 33 -2.76 -14.09 10.54
CA ARG A 33 -1.66 -13.37 11.18
C ARG A 33 -1.09 -12.34 10.20
N TRP A 34 -0.94 -11.11 10.65
CA TRP A 34 -0.57 -9.99 9.80
C TRP A 34 0.65 -9.29 10.39
N ASP A 35 1.68 -9.13 9.57
CA ASP A 35 2.90 -8.42 9.91
C ASP A 35 2.91 -7.06 9.20
N ASP A 36 3.08 -5.99 9.97
CA ASP A 36 3.22 -4.65 9.43
C ASP A 36 4.59 -4.48 8.75
N ILE A 37 4.65 -3.59 7.74
CA ILE A 37 5.93 -3.16 7.23
C ILE A 37 6.52 -2.06 8.12
N MET A 38 7.77 -2.28 8.52
CA MET A 38 8.48 -1.45 9.48
C MET A 38 9.57 -0.65 8.78
N GLU A 39 9.88 0.53 9.29
CA GLU A 39 11.03 1.33 8.87
C GLU A 39 11.60 2.00 10.11
N LEU A 40 12.90 1.79 10.39
CA LEU A 40 13.58 2.35 11.57
C LEU A 40 12.90 2.00 12.91
N GLY A 41 12.34 0.78 13.03
CA GLY A 41 11.71 0.29 14.25
C GLY A 41 10.25 0.70 14.44
N GLU A 42 9.71 1.53 13.55
CA GLU A 42 8.34 2.02 13.60
C GLU A 42 7.52 1.52 12.41
N LYS A 43 6.19 1.49 12.56
CA LYS A 43 5.29 1.13 11.45
C LYS A 43 5.43 2.16 10.33
N LYS A 44 5.79 1.69 9.13
CA LYS A 44 6.01 2.57 7.99
C LYS A 44 4.69 3.16 7.49
N VAL A 45 4.65 4.49 7.49
CA VAL A 45 3.60 5.28 6.82
C VAL A 45 4.12 5.72 5.45
N PHE A 46 3.45 5.27 4.39
CA PHE A 46 3.73 5.67 3.02
C PHE A 46 2.98 6.95 2.66
N LYS A 47 3.62 7.79 1.85
CA LYS A 47 2.95 8.89 1.16
C LYS A 47 2.27 8.34 -0.08
N GLY A 48 0.94 8.46 -0.12
CA GLY A 48 0.11 8.06 -1.25
C GLY A 48 -0.03 9.20 -2.25
N ASN A 49 -1.27 9.49 -2.64
CA ASN A 49 -1.57 10.41 -3.72
C ASN A 49 -1.86 11.84 -3.19
N CYS A 50 -1.58 12.84 -4.03
CA CYS A 50 -2.00 14.23 -3.81
C CYS A 50 -3.12 14.67 -4.78
N ASP A 51 -3.45 13.83 -5.76
CA ASP A 51 -4.55 13.97 -6.70
C ASP A 51 -5.27 12.62 -6.88
N HIS A 52 -6.23 12.57 -7.79
CA HIS A 52 -7.04 11.37 -8.03
C HIS A 52 -6.50 10.48 -9.17
N PHE A 53 -5.73 11.03 -10.10
CA PHE A 53 -5.42 10.35 -11.37
C PHE A 53 -3.94 10.03 -11.60
N THR A 54 -3.00 10.56 -10.82
CA THR A 54 -1.57 10.25 -11.01
C THR A 54 -1.19 9.03 -10.17
N PRO A 55 -0.73 7.91 -10.77
CA PRO A 55 -0.22 6.78 -10.01
C PRO A 55 1.05 7.16 -9.24
N VAL A 56 1.15 6.76 -7.97
CA VAL A 56 2.33 6.96 -7.12
C VAL A 56 2.91 5.60 -6.76
N VAL A 57 4.15 5.34 -7.19
CA VAL A 57 4.86 4.10 -6.89
C VAL A 57 5.68 4.27 -5.60
N ASN A 58 5.47 3.38 -4.64
CA ASN A 58 6.23 3.29 -3.41
C ASN A 58 6.99 1.96 -3.38
N ARG A 59 8.33 2.02 -3.35
CA ARG A 59 9.16 0.84 -3.07
C ARG A 59 9.08 0.48 -1.59
N LEU A 60 9.03 -0.81 -1.30
CA LEU A 60 9.10 -1.28 0.08
C LEU A 60 10.53 -1.10 0.61
N PRO A 61 10.72 -0.78 1.90
CA PRO A 61 12.06 -0.65 2.50
C PRO A 61 12.86 -1.96 2.44
N TYR A 62 12.15 -3.09 2.41
CA TYR A 62 12.65 -4.43 2.14
C TYR A 62 11.56 -5.22 1.43
N GLY A 63 11.94 -6.17 0.58
CA GLY A 63 10.93 -7.00 -0.09
C GLY A 63 10.36 -8.06 0.84
N VAL A 64 9.08 -8.38 0.63
CA VAL A 64 8.29 -9.25 1.52
C VAL A 64 7.78 -10.44 0.73
N SER A 65 8.04 -11.66 1.22
CA SER A 65 7.32 -12.83 0.69
C SER A 65 5.94 -12.87 1.34
N ALA A 66 4.86 -12.86 0.57
CA ALA A 66 3.50 -12.92 1.11
C ALA A 66 2.52 -13.59 0.14
N ARG A 67 1.37 -14.01 0.66
CA ARG A 67 0.21 -14.42 -0.14
C ARG A 67 -0.88 -13.36 -0.12
N PHE A 68 -0.99 -12.61 0.98
CA PHE A 68 -1.97 -11.56 1.15
C PHE A 68 -1.28 -10.24 1.46
N VAL A 69 -1.84 -9.17 0.89
CA VAL A 69 -1.44 -7.78 1.12
C VAL A 69 -2.67 -7.04 1.57
N ARG A 70 -2.52 -6.19 2.59
CA ARG A 70 -3.60 -5.33 3.07
C ARG A 70 -3.11 -3.91 3.12
N PHE A 71 -3.89 -3.03 2.49
CA PHE A 71 -3.69 -1.59 2.51
C PHE A 71 -4.56 -1.00 3.61
N TYR A 72 -3.96 -0.22 4.51
CA TYR A 72 -4.67 0.52 5.55
C TYR A 72 -4.58 2.01 5.25
N PRO A 73 -5.65 2.63 4.71
CA PRO A 73 -5.74 4.09 4.59
C PRO A 73 -5.62 4.74 5.97
N ILE A 74 -4.79 5.78 6.09
CA ILE A 74 -4.59 6.52 7.35
C ILE A 74 -5.20 7.92 7.24
N THR A 75 -4.81 8.68 6.20
CA THR A 75 -5.38 10.02 5.98
C THR A 75 -6.03 10.16 4.62
N SER A 76 -7.23 10.73 4.62
CA SER A 76 -8.00 11.07 3.42
C SER A 76 -9.16 11.99 3.83
N MET A 77 -9.68 12.77 2.87
CA MET A 77 -10.99 13.42 3.00
C MET A 77 -12.12 12.50 2.49
N TYR A 78 -11.87 11.84 1.34
CA TYR A 78 -12.76 10.85 0.73
C TYR A 78 -11.91 9.64 0.30
N PRO A 79 -11.92 8.54 1.07
CA PRO A 79 -10.99 7.43 0.85
C PRO A 79 -11.37 6.65 -0.41
N CYS A 80 -10.47 6.66 -1.40
CA CYS A 80 -10.55 5.83 -2.58
C CYS A 80 -9.14 5.39 -2.99
N MET A 81 -8.97 4.12 -3.36
CA MET A 81 -7.70 3.56 -3.82
C MET A 81 -7.93 2.58 -4.96
N ARG A 82 -7.21 2.79 -6.07
CA ARG A 82 -6.82 1.76 -7.03
C ARG A 82 -5.36 1.40 -6.73
N VAL A 83 -5.03 0.12 -6.80
CA VAL A 83 -3.72 -0.37 -6.39
C VAL A 83 -3.14 -1.34 -7.40
N GLU A 84 -1.82 -1.34 -7.52
CA GLU A 84 -1.03 -2.35 -8.23
C GLU A 84 0.07 -2.86 -7.27
N VAL A 85 0.37 -4.16 -7.32
CA VAL A 85 1.37 -4.79 -6.45
C VAL A 85 2.47 -5.38 -7.32
N TYR A 86 3.70 -4.88 -7.14
CA TYR A 86 4.86 -5.29 -7.93
C TYR A 86 5.69 -6.34 -7.20
N GLY A 87 6.08 -7.38 -7.93
CA GLY A 87 6.79 -8.53 -7.38
C GLY A 87 7.21 -9.56 -8.44
N CYS A 88 7.73 -10.71 -7.99
CA CYS A 88 8.03 -11.90 -8.80
C CYS A 88 7.43 -13.19 -8.20
#